data_AF-Q63031-F1
#
_entry.id   AF-Q63031-F1
#
_cell.length_a   1.000
_cell.length_b   1.000
_cell.length_c   1.000
_cell.angle_alpha   90.00
_cell.angle_beta   90.00
_cell.angle_gamma   90.00
#
_symmetry.space_group_name_H-M   'P 1'
#
loop_
_entity.id
_entity.type
_entity.pdbx_description
1 polymer ?
#
loop_
_entity_poly.entity_id
_entity_poly.type
_entity_poly.pdbx_seq_one_letter_code
_entity_poly.pdbx_strand_id
1 'polypeptide(L)'
;MREHLKGHETQTTCWDHPKMTELYQSLADLNNVRFSAYRTAMKLRRLQKALCLDLLSLSAACDALDQHNLKQNDQPMDILQIINCLTTIYDRL
;
A
#
# COMPACT_ATOMS: atom_id res chain seq x y z
N MET A 1 14.59 -14.44 -2.10
CA MET A 1 15.00 -14.29 -0.68
C MET A 1 14.02 -13.30 -0.07
N ARG A 2 13.09 -13.72 0.81
CA ARG A 2 12.08 -12.84 1.39
C ARG A 2 12.69 -12.16 2.61
N GLU A 3 12.99 -10.87 2.53
CA GLU A 3 13.56 -10.13 3.65
C GLU A 3 12.46 -9.88 4.70
N HIS A 4 12.67 -10.34 5.92
CA HIS A 4 11.82 -10.02 7.08
C HIS A 4 12.49 -8.88 7.84
N LEU A 5 11.72 -7.86 8.24
CA LEU A 5 12.28 -6.83 9.09
C LEU A 5 12.52 -7.42 10.48
N LYS A 6 13.79 -7.37 10.91
CA LYS A 6 14.22 -7.74 12.26
C LYS A 6 14.16 -6.51 13.16
N GLY A 7 13.29 -6.56 14.17
CA GLY A 7 13.35 -5.63 15.30
C GLY A 7 14.49 -6.06 16.21
N HIS A 8 15.63 -5.35 16.19
CA HIS A 8 16.79 -5.70 17.01
C HIS A 8 16.53 -5.56 18.51
N GLU A 9 15.75 -4.56 18.91
CA GLU A 9 15.42 -4.28 20.31
C GLU A 9 14.45 -5.32 20.89
N THR A 10 13.43 -5.70 20.12
CA THR A 10 12.39 -6.65 20.55
C THR A 10 12.73 -8.10 20.23
N GLN A 11 13.80 -8.35 19.48
CA GLN A 11 14.21 -9.67 19.00
C GLN A 11 13.11 -10.41 18.22
N THR A 12 12.24 -9.68 17.53
CA THR A 12 11.12 -10.23 16.76
C THR A 12 11.33 -10.05 15.25
N THR A 13 10.78 -10.97 14.45
CA THR A 13 10.68 -10.84 13.00
C THR A 13 9.24 -10.61 12.59
N CYS A 14 9.01 -9.64 11.71
CA CYS A 14 7.69 -9.33 11.18
C CYS A 14 7.70 -9.24 9.65
N TRP A 15 6.56 -9.53 9.04
CA TRP A 15 6.32 -9.34 7.60
C TRP A 15 5.98 -7.89 7.26
N ASP A 16 5.34 -7.19 8.20
CA ASP A 16 4.93 -5.81 8.00
C ASP A 16 6.10 -4.85 8.19
N HIS A 17 6.15 -3.83 7.34
CA HIS A 17 7.06 -2.71 7.54
C HIS A 17 6.66 -1.93 8.81
N PRO A 18 7.60 -1.49 9.68
CA PRO A 18 7.29 -0.80 10.93
C PRO A 18 6.35 0.39 10.77
N LYS A 19 6.56 1.21 9.73
CA LYS A 19 5.65 2.33 9.39
C LYS A 19 4.23 1.87 9.02
N MET A 20 4.09 0.70 8.41
CA MET A 20 2.78 0.13 8.10
C MET A 20 2.07 -0.33 9.37
N THR A 21 2.80 -0.95 10.30
CA THR A 21 2.29 -1.32 11.62
C THR A 21 1.82 -0.10 12.42
N GLU A 22 2.63 0.96 12.46
CA GLU A 22 2.28 2.25 13.09
C GLU A 22 1.03 2.87 12.44
N LEU A 23 0.97 2.86 11.10
CA LEU A 23 -0.21 3.34 10.37
C LEU A 23 -1.46 2.55 10.77
N TYR A 24 -1.42 1.22 10.78
CA TYR A 24 -2.54 0.39 11.20
C TYR A 24 -2.97 0.64 12.64
N GLN A 25 -2.02 0.84 13.55
CA GLN A 25 -2.31 1.21 14.94
C GLN A 25 -3.04 2.56 15.00
N SER A 26 -2.62 3.57 14.23
CA SER A 26 -3.31 4.86 14.17
C SER A 26 -4.76 4.74 13.68
N LEU A 27 -5.10 3.72 12.88
CA LEU A 27 -6.47 3.51 12.41
C LEU A 27 -7.43 3.14 13.55
N ALA A 28 -6.92 2.74 14.73
CA ALA A 28 -7.74 2.46 15.89
C ALA A 28 -8.51 3.69 16.39
N ASP A 29 -7.99 4.90 16.16
CA ASP A 29 -8.64 6.17 16.51
C ASP A 29 -10.01 6.33 15.85
N LEU A 30 -10.23 5.66 14.72
CA LEU A 30 -11.46 5.72 13.93
C LEU A 30 -12.48 4.64 14.36
N ASN A 31 -12.17 3.80 15.34
CA ASN A 31 -13.06 2.70 15.76
C ASN A 31 -14.38 3.17 16.37
N ASN A 32 -14.42 4.38 16.91
CA ASN A 32 -15.61 4.99 17.50
C ASN A 32 -16.60 5.54 16.46
N VAL A 33 -16.24 5.58 15.17
CA VAL A 33 -17.15 6.02 14.10
C VAL A 33 -18.32 5.03 14.00
N ARG A 34 -19.52 5.50 14.35
CA ARG A 34 -20.73 4.68 14.50
C ARG A 34 -21.12 3.92 13.23
N PHE A 35 -21.08 4.59 12.09
CA PHE A 35 -21.45 3.98 10.82
C PHE A 35 -20.26 3.23 10.20
N SER A 36 -20.43 1.94 9.94
CA SER A 36 -19.37 1.07 9.42
C SER A 36 -18.81 1.53 8.08
N ALA A 37 -19.67 1.95 7.15
CA ALA A 37 -19.25 2.46 5.84
C ALA A 37 -18.33 3.69 5.97
N TYR A 38 -18.71 4.67 6.79
CA TYR A 38 -17.90 5.86 7.05
C TYR A 38 -16.60 5.52 7.77
N ARG A 39 -16.63 4.61 8.74
CA ARG A 39 -15.44 4.14 9.43
C ARG A 39 -14.43 3.52 8.47
N THR A 40 -14.88 2.61 7.61
CA THR A 40 -14.02 1.98 6.60
C THR A 40 -13.52 3.02 5.60
N ALA A 41 -14.38 3.94 5.12
CA ALA A 41 -13.99 4.99 4.20
C ALA A 41 -12.92 5.93 4.79
N MET A 42 -13.05 6.34 6.06
CA MET A 42 -12.05 7.18 6.74
C MET A 42 -10.72 6.43 6.93
N LYS A 43 -10.77 5.14 7.27
CA LYS A 43 -9.57 4.30 7.36
C LYS A 43 -8.87 4.19 6.01
N LEU A 44 -9.62 3.91 4.94
CA LEU A 44 -9.10 3.88 3.58
C LEU A 44 -8.54 5.23 3.15
N ARG A 45 -9.18 6.35 3.51
CA ARG A 45 -8.68 7.69 3.19
C ARG A 45 -7.35 7.99 3.88
N ARG A 46 -7.20 7.60 5.15
CA ARG A 46 -5.92 7.76 5.87
C ARG A 46 -4.83 6.88 5.24
N LEU A 47 -5.15 5.63 4.91
CA LEU A 47 -4.24 4.73 4.20
C LEU A 47 -3.83 5.27 2.83
N GLN A 48 -4.79 5.74 2.02
CA GLN A 48 -4.56 6.30 0.69
C GLN A 48 -3.55 7.47 0.75
N LYS A 49 -3.73 8.37 1.72
CA LYS A 49 -2.82 9.51 1.93
C LYS A 49 -1.43 9.08 2.39
N ALA A 50 -1.35 8.11 3.30
CA ALA A 50 -0.06 7.61 3.80
C ALA A 50 0.74 6.89 2.69
N LEU A 51 0.05 6.34 1.68
CA LEU A 51 0.63 5.75 0.49
C LEU A 51 0.76 6.74 -0.68
N CYS A 52 0.45 8.02 -0.50
CA CYS A 52 0.44 9.05 -1.55
C CYS A 52 -0.43 8.73 -2.79
N LEU A 53 -1.34 7.75 -2.70
CA LEU A 53 -2.22 7.35 -3.80
C LEU A 53 -3.33 8.37 -4.05
N ASP A 54 -3.48 9.38 -3.21
CA ASP A 54 -4.38 10.50 -3.45
C ASP A 54 -3.79 11.54 -4.43
N LEU A 55 -2.49 11.45 -4.72
CA LEU A 55 -1.82 12.24 -5.75
C LEU A 55 -1.81 11.54 -7.12
N LEU A 56 -2.10 10.24 -7.15
CA LEU A 56 -2.07 9.43 -8.37
C LEU A 56 -3.31 9.68 -9.23
N SER A 57 -3.11 10.24 -10.42
CA SER A 57 -4.18 10.36 -11.41
C SER A 57 -4.46 9.02 -12.08
N LEU A 58 -5.71 8.84 -12.55
CA LEU A 58 -6.11 7.62 -13.25
C LEU A 58 -5.28 7.39 -14.51
N SER A 59 -4.97 8.45 -15.28
CA SER A 59 -4.17 8.33 -16.49
C SER A 59 -2.75 7.85 -16.18
N ALA A 60 -2.09 8.42 -15.18
CA ALA A 60 -0.74 8.03 -14.79
C ALA A 60 -0.70 6.57 -14.29
N ALA A 61 -1.74 6.12 -13.58
CA ALA A 61 -1.87 4.73 -13.17
C ALA A 61 -2.01 3.79 -14.38
N CYS A 62 -2.86 4.12 -15.35
CA CYS A 62 -3.00 3.34 -16.59
C CYS A 62 -1.69 3.28 -17.38
N ASP A 63 -1.00 4.42 -17.53
CA ASP A 63 0.28 4.49 -18.25
C ASP A 63 1.35 3.61 -17.61
N ALA A 64 1.40 3.56 -16.27
CA ALA A 64 2.33 2.68 -15.55
C ALA A 64 1.98 1.19 -15.77
N LEU A 65 0.69 0.82 -15.67
CA LEU A 65 0.26 -0.56 -15.93
C LEU A 65 0.57 -1.00 -17.36
N ASP A 66 0.32 -0.13 -18.35
CA ASP A 66 0.58 -0.41 -19.75
C ASP A 66 2.07 -0.60 -20.04
N GLN A 67 2.94 0.21 -19.44
CA GLN A 67 4.39 0.10 -19.60
C GLN A 67 4.95 -1.22 -19.06
N HIS A 68 4.35 -1.76 -18.00
CA HIS A 68 4.72 -3.06 -17.44
C HIS A 68 3.97 -4.23 -18.09
N ASN A 69 3.22 -3.97 -19.18
CA ASN A 69 2.41 -4.95 -19.91
C ASN A 69 1.37 -5.68 -19.03
N LEU A 70 0.87 -5.00 -17.99
CA LEU A 70 -0.09 -5.55 -17.03
C LEU A 70 -1.54 -5.43 -17.55
N LYS A 71 -1.81 -6.09 -18.69
CA LYS A 71 -3.11 -6.03 -19.39
C LYS A 71 -3.98 -7.27 -19.18
N GLN A 72 -3.39 -8.39 -18.75
CA GLN A 72 -4.11 -9.65 -18.52
C GLN A 72 -4.43 -9.82 -17.04
N ASN A 73 -5.69 -9.60 -16.68
CA ASN A 73 -6.15 -9.67 -15.29
C ASN A 73 -6.16 -11.09 -14.71
N ASP A 74 -6.17 -12.12 -15.56
CA ASP A 74 -6.19 -13.53 -15.13
C ASP A 74 -4.79 -14.10 -14.85
N GLN A 75 -3.72 -13.36 -15.18
CA GLN A 75 -2.34 -13.80 -14.92
C GLN A 75 -1.87 -13.35 -13.54
N PRO A 76 -1.26 -14.23 -12.74
CA PRO A 76 -0.67 -13.83 -11.47
C PRO A 76 0.52 -12.90 -11.71
N MET A 77 0.64 -11.90 -10.84
CA MET A 77 1.77 -10.96 -10.85
C MET A 77 2.74 -11.33 -9.71
N ASP A 78 4.02 -11.48 -10.04
CA ASP A 78 5.07 -11.76 -9.05
C ASP A 78 5.46 -10.49 -8.26
N ILE A 79 6.05 -10.68 -7.08
CA ILE A 79 6.50 -9.61 -6.19
C ILE A 79 7.41 -8.62 -6.93
N LEU A 80 8.30 -9.08 -7.79
CA LEU A 80 9.20 -8.21 -8.55
C LEU A 80 8.43 -7.32 -9.54
N GLN A 81 7.39 -7.85 -10.17
CA GLN A 81 6.53 -7.07 -11.07
C GLN A 81 5.73 -6.01 -10.30
N ILE A 82 5.23 -6.35 -9.11
CA ILE A 82 4.58 -5.39 -8.20
C ILE A 82 5.54 -4.27 -7.85
N ILE A 83 6.75 -4.59 -7.40
CA ILE A 83 7.77 -3.60 -7.03
C ILE A 83 8.10 -2.69 -8.22
N ASN A 84 8.37 -3.24 -9.40
CA ASN A 84 8.73 -2.45 -10.58
C ASN A 84 7.61 -1.49 -11.01
N CYS A 85 6.37 -1.97 -11.01
CA CYS A 85 5.21 -1.14 -11.33
C CYS A 85 5.02 -0.02 -10.30
N LEU A 86 5.10 -0.36 -9.00
CA LEU A 86 4.98 0.64 -7.93
C LEU A 86 6.11 1.67 -8.00
N THR A 87 7.36 1.27 -8.23
CA THR A 87 8.48 2.21 -8.41
C THR A 87 8.21 3.18 -9.55
N THR A 88 7.70 2.71 -10.70
CA THR A 88 7.35 3.58 -11.82
C THR A 88 6.22 4.57 -11.47
N ILE A 89 5.26 4.14 -10.66
CA ILE A 89 4.18 5.01 -10.16
C ILE A 89 4.76 6.09 -9.24
N TYR A 90 5.58 5.70 -8.26
CA TYR A 90 6.16 6.63 -7.28
C TYR A 90 7.21 7.57 -7.87
N ASP A 91 7.95 7.17 -8.91
CA ASP A 91 8.88 8.05 -9.62
C ASP A 91 8.17 9.15 -10.43
N ARG A 92 6.86 9.00 -10.69
CA ARG A 92 6.03 9.94 -11.45
C ARG A 92 5.08 10.77 -10.60
N LEU A 93 4.96 10.44 -9.31
CA LEU A 93 4.17 11.16 -8.32
C LEU A 93 4.88 12.45 -7.91
#